data_AF-X1M7Y9-F1
#
_entry.id   AF-X1M7Y9-F1
#
_cell.length_a   1.000
_cell.length_b   1.000
_cell.length_c   1.000
_cell.angle_alpha   90.00
_cell.angle_beta   90.00
_cell.angle_gamma   90.00
#
_symmetry.space_group_name_H-M   'P 1'
#
loop_
_entity.id
_entity.type
_entity.pdbx_description
1 polymer ?
#
loop_
_entity_poly.entity_id
_entity_poly.type
_entity_poly.pdbx_seq_one_letter_code
_entity_poly.pdbx_strand_id
1 'polypeptide(L)'
;GWAKPVPINPLNFNNPRVDLVRVGASGPLSNIGLAIASSFLVWILTYLPIGEIKNSLIIVLLFSVLINLLLAVFNLIPIPPLDGSQILSGLLPTHLAMRYETIRPYGFIILLFLTI
;
A
#
# COMPACT_ATOMS: atom_id res chain seq x y z
N GLY A 1 -18.56 -5.52 -9.29
CA GLY A 1 -18.57 -4.37 -8.37
C GLY A 1 -17.15 -3.93 -8.14
N TRP A 2 -16.70 -2.91 -8.87
CA TRP A 2 -15.41 -2.29 -8.61
C TRP A 2 -15.66 -1.08 -7.70
N ALA A 3 -14.90 -0.98 -6.61
CA ALA A 3 -14.92 0.21 -5.79
C ALA A 3 -14.39 1.36 -6.65
N LYS A 4 -15.28 2.29 -7.02
CA LYS A 4 -14.86 3.55 -7.62
C LYS A 4 -13.90 4.21 -6.62
N PRO A 5 -12.65 4.51 -6.99
CA PRO A 5 -11.71 5.12 -6.07
C PRO A 5 -12.36 6.39 -5.52
N VAL A 6 -12.37 6.52 -4.19
CA VAL A 6 -12.98 7.67 -3.53
C VAL A 6 -12.19 8.89 -3.98
N PRO A 7 -12.80 9.83 -4.73
CA PRO A 7 -12.07 10.97 -5.25
C PRO A 7 -11.63 11.85 -4.07
N ILE A 8 -10.32 11.97 -3.88
CA ILE A 8 -9.75 12.98 -2.98
C ILE A 8 -9.83 14.35 -3.65
N ASN A 9 -10.23 15.37 -2.91
CA ASN A 9 -10.17 16.76 -3.36
C ASN A 9 -9.02 17.48 -2.65
N PRO A 10 -7.86 17.68 -3.31
CA PRO A 10 -6.70 18.34 -2.70
C PRO A 10 -6.97 19.77 -2.23
N LEU A 11 -8.02 20.42 -2.76
CA LEU A 11 -8.41 21.78 -2.38
C LEU A 11 -9.02 21.86 -0.97
N ASN A 12 -9.41 20.72 -0.38
CA ASN A 12 -9.92 20.65 0.98
C ASN A 12 -8.82 20.41 2.03
N PHE A 13 -7.57 20.28 1.61
CA PHE A 13 -6.44 20.07 2.51
C PHE A 13 -5.88 21.40 3.02
N ASN A 14 -5.59 21.48 4.32
CA ASN A 14 -4.90 22.63 4.92
C ASN A 14 -3.49 22.78 4.34
N ASN A 15 -2.80 21.65 4.11
CA ASN A 15 -1.50 21.60 3.44
C ASN A 15 -1.52 20.53 2.34
N PRO A 16 -1.97 20.88 1.11
CA PRO A 16 -2.28 19.90 0.07
C PRO A 16 -1.16 18.89 -0.23
N ARG A 17 0.10 19.31 -0.17
CA ARG A 17 1.24 18.43 -0.43
C ARG A 17 1.49 17.42 0.68
N VAL A 18 1.53 17.90 1.92
CA VAL A 18 1.80 17.05 3.09
C VAL A 18 0.65 16.07 3.29
N ASP A 19 -0.58 16.55 3.13
CA ASP A 19 -1.76 15.72 3.31
C ASP A 19 -1.89 14.68 2.18
N LEU A 20 -1.47 15.00 0.95
CA LEU A 20 -1.36 14.03 -0.14
C LEU A 20 -0.31 12.94 0.15
N VAL A 21 0.85 13.30 0.69
CA VAL A 21 1.87 12.32 1.12
C VAL A 21 1.33 11.42 2.23
N ARG A 22 0.62 11.99 3.21
CA ARG A 22 0.01 11.21 4.30
C ARG A 22 -1.03 10.22 3.80
N VAL A 23 -1.89 10.65 2.88
CA VAL A 23 -2.88 9.77 2.25
C VAL A 23 -2.18 8.65 1.48
N GLY A 24 -1.16 8.97 0.67
CA GLY A 24 -0.36 7.96 -0.03
C GLY A 24 0.42 7.02 0.92
N ALA A 25 0.91 7.51 2.05
CA ALA A 25 1.61 6.67 3.01
C ALA A 25 0.67 5.71 3.77
N SER A 26 -0.61 6.04 3.89
CA SER A 26 -1.57 5.28 4.69
C SER A 26 -1.71 3.82 4.23
N GLY A 27 -1.75 3.55 2.92
CA GLY A 27 -1.83 2.20 2.38
C GLY A 27 -0.62 1.32 2.75
N PRO A 28 0.62 1.69 2.34
CA PRO A 28 1.83 0.98 2.72
C PRO A 28 1.98 0.78 4.24
N LEU A 29 1.67 1.81 5.04
CA LEU A 29 1.76 1.72 6.50
C LEU A 29 0.76 0.73 7.09
N SER A 30 -0.45 0.67 6.55
CA SER A 30 -1.47 -0.31 6.97
C SER A 30 -1.00 -1.74 6.69
N ASN A 31 -0.47 -1.98 5.49
CA ASN A 31 0.06 -3.28 5.09
C ASN A 31 1.27 -3.69 5.95
N ILE A 32 2.21 -2.78 6.19
CA ILE A 32 3.35 -3.05 7.10
C ILE A 32 2.84 -3.38 8.51
N GLY A 33 1.85 -2.63 9.02
CA GLY A 33 1.23 -2.90 10.31
C GLY A 33 0.62 -4.31 10.40
N LEU A 34 -0.10 -4.74 9.36
CA LEU A 34 -0.65 -6.09 9.27
C LEU A 34 0.43 -7.18 9.19
N ALA A 35 1.53 -6.93 8.47
CA ALA A 35 2.66 -7.84 8.41
C ALA A 35 3.35 -7.99 9.79
N ILE A 36 3.52 -6.89 10.52
CA ILE A 36 4.07 -6.89 11.88
C ILE A 36 3.14 -7.66 12.82
N ALA A 37 1.83 -7.37 12.79
CA ALA A 37 0.83 -8.05 13.61
C ALA A 37 0.82 -9.57 13.32
N SER A 38 0.84 -9.96 12.05
CA SER A 38 0.87 -11.38 11.65
C SER A 38 2.16 -12.07 12.10
N SER A 39 3.31 -11.40 11.98
CA SER A 39 4.61 -11.92 12.45
C SER A 39 4.63 -12.10 13.96
N PHE A 40 4.06 -11.15 14.70
CA PHE A 40 3.94 -11.23 16.15
C PHE A 40 3.04 -12.40 16.59
N LEU A 41 1.95 -12.66 15.87
CA LEU A 41 1.11 -13.83 16.10
C LEU A 41 1.87 -15.14 15.86
N VAL A 42 2.67 -15.25 14.79
CA VAL A 42 3.53 -16.44 14.56
C VAL A 42 4.47 -16.67 15.74
N TRP A 43 5.10 -15.61 16.25
CA TRP A 43 5.96 -15.69 17.42
C TRP A 43 5.22 -16.23 18.64
N ILE A 44 4.03 -15.70 18.96
CA ILE A 44 3.19 -16.19 20.07
C ILE A 44 2.82 -17.67 19.89
N LEU A 45 2.35 -18.07 18.71
CA LEU A 45 1.94 -19.45 18.42
C LEU A 45 3.09 -20.45 18.56
N THR A 46 4.34 -20.00 18.43
CA THR A 46 5.53 -20.84 18.62
C THR A 46 5.63 -21.36 20.05
N TYR A 47 5.17 -20.58 21.04
CA TYR A 47 5.21 -20.96 22.46
C TYR A 47 3.90 -21.55 23.00
N LEU A 48 2.80 -21.48 22.24
CA LEU A 48 1.52 -22.04 22.66
C LEU A 48 1.39 -23.54 22.30
N PRO A 49 0.84 -24.38 23.20
CA PRO A 49 0.58 -25.80 22.95
C PRO A 49 -0.78 -26.01 22.28
N ILE A 50 -0.94 -25.50 21.06
CA ILE A 50 -2.20 -25.47 20.28
C ILE A 50 -2.46 -26.73 19.44
N GLY A 51 -1.72 -27.81 19.68
CA GLY A 51 -1.93 -29.11 19.02
C GLY A 51 -1.66 -29.10 17.51
N GLU A 52 -2.29 -30.03 16.79
CA GLU A 52 -1.98 -30.33 15.38
C GLU A 52 -2.27 -29.16 14.41
N ILE A 53 -3.17 -28.24 14.78
CA ILE A 53 -3.57 -27.09 13.94
C ILE A 53 -2.47 -26.00 13.87
N LYS A 54 -1.50 -26.03 14.79
CA LYS A 54 -0.42 -25.03 14.89
C LYS A 54 0.28 -24.78 13.56
N ASN A 55 0.67 -25.84 12.86
CA ASN A 55 1.43 -25.71 11.62
C ASN A 55 0.60 -25.03 10.52
N SER A 56 -0.67 -25.39 10.38
CA SER A 56 -1.58 -24.77 9.42
C SER A 56 -1.79 -23.28 9.69
N LEU A 57 -1.96 -22.89 10.96
CA LEU A 57 -2.11 -21.47 11.34
C LEU A 57 -0.84 -20.66 11.08
N ILE A 58 0.33 -21.22 11.41
CA ILE A 58 1.61 -20.57 11.13
C ILE A 58 1.78 -20.35 9.63
N ILE A 59 1.48 -21.34 8.79
CA ILE A 59 1.57 -21.20 7.33
C ILE A 59 0.66 -20.07 6.83
N VAL A 60 -0.60 -20.02 7.28
CA VAL A 60 -1.54 -18.95 6.89
C VAL A 60 -1.03 -17.57 7.31
N LEU A 61 -0.50 -17.44 8.53
CA LEU A 61 0.07 -16.18 9.00
C LEU A 61 1.34 -15.78 8.24
N LEU A 62 2.20 -16.74 7.87
CA LEU A 62 3.38 -16.46 7.03
C LEU A 62 2.96 -15.97 5.64
N PHE A 63 1.92 -16.54 5.03
CA PHE A 63 1.34 -16.00 3.80
C PHE A 63 0.76 -14.60 4.01
N SER A 64 0.09 -14.34 5.13
CA SER A 64 -0.39 -13.00 5.48
C SER A 64 0.76 -11.99 5.56
N VAL A 65 1.87 -12.35 6.22
CA VAL A 65 3.09 -11.52 6.26
C VAL A 65 3.61 -11.23 4.86
N LEU A 66 3.79 -12.29 4.05
CA LEU A 66 4.33 -12.17 2.70
C LEU A 66 3.46 -11.28 1.81
N ILE A 67 2.15 -11.52 1.78
CA ILE A 67 1.20 -10.76 0.96
C ILE A 67 1.18 -9.29 1.39
N ASN A 68 1.09 -9.01 2.69
CA ASN A 68 1.08 -7.63 3.18
C ASN A 68 2.40 -6.90 2.89
N LEU A 69 3.56 -7.56 3.04
CA LEU A 69 4.84 -6.95 2.65
C LEU A 69 4.92 -6.70 1.15
N LEU A 70 4.48 -7.64 0.32
CA LEU A 70 4.42 -7.46 -1.14
C LEU A 70 3.51 -6.29 -1.50
N LEU A 71 2.31 -6.21 -0.93
CA LEU A 71 1.38 -5.11 -1.15
C LEU A 71 1.94 -3.77 -0.66
N ALA A 72 2.67 -3.74 0.46
CA ALA A 72 3.33 -2.54 0.94
C ALA A 72 4.40 -2.06 -0.05
N VAL A 73 5.25 -2.97 -0.54
CA VAL A 73 6.30 -2.65 -1.52
C VAL A 73 5.68 -2.20 -2.84
N PHE A 74 4.67 -2.92 -3.34
CA PHE A 74 3.92 -2.54 -4.54
C PHE A 74 3.32 -1.15 -4.38
N ASN A 75 2.64 -0.87 -3.27
CA ASN A 75 2.03 0.44 -3.05
C ASN A 75 3.06 1.57 -2.90
N LEU A 76 4.34 1.30 -2.65
CA LEU A 76 5.39 2.32 -2.64
C LEU A 76 5.98 2.62 -4.02
N ILE A 77 5.68 1.82 -5.04
CA ILE A 77 6.14 2.08 -6.40
C ILE A 77 5.52 3.39 -6.91
N PRO A 78 6.33 4.35 -7.39
CA PRO A 78 5.86 5.65 -7.86
C PRO A 78 5.28 5.54 -9.28
N ILE A 79 4.20 4.77 -9.43
CA ILE A 79 3.47 4.59 -10.68
C ILE A 79 1.99 4.77 -10.37
N PRO A 80 1.28 5.75 -10.96
CA PRO A 80 -0.17 5.85 -10.80
C PRO A 80 -0.82 4.54 -11.28
N PRO A 81 -1.91 4.04 -10.68
CA PRO A 81 -2.71 4.54 -9.56
C PRO A 81 -2.19 4.18 -8.16
N LEU A 82 -0.99 3.62 -8.01
CA LEU A 82 -0.47 3.18 -6.71
C LEU A 82 -0.23 4.35 -5.75
N ASP A 83 -0.26 4.07 -4.45
CA ASP A 83 -0.16 5.11 -3.42
C ASP A 83 1.18 5.88 -3.45
N GLY A 84 2.27 5.22 -3.87
CA GLY A 84 3.60 5.79 -4.04
C GLY A 84 3.64 6.91 -5.08
N SER A 85 2.70 6.91 -6.03
CA SER A 85 2.53 8.03 -6.96
C SER A 85 2.04 9.30 -6.26
N GLN A 86 1.19 9.17 -5.24
CA GLN A 86 0.72 10.30 -4.42
C GLN A 86 1.81 10.82 -3.51
N ILE A 87 2.62 9.91 -2.93
CA ILE A 87 3.81 10.26 -2.14
C ILE A 87 4.78 11.06 -3.02
N LEU A 88 5.10 10.57 -4.23
CA LEU A 88 6.00 11.26 -5.14
C LEU A 88 5.42 12.62 -5.58
N SER A 89 4.15 12.68 -5.98
CA SER A 89 3.49 13.92 -6.42
C SER A 89 3.47 14.99 -5.30
N GLY A 90 3.28 14.58 -4.04
CA GLY A 90 3.33 15.48 -2.89
C GLY A 90 4.74 15.96 -2.52
N LEU A 91 5.79 15.20 -2.84
CA LEU A 91 7.19 15.60 -2.64
C LEU A 91 7.73 16.49 -3.77
N LEU A 92 7.16 16.39 -4.98
CA LEU A 92 7.60 17.16 -6.14
C LEU A 92 7.20 18.65 -6.07
N PRO A 93 7.99 19.57 -6.66
CA PRO A 93 7.58 20.95 -6.91
C PRO A 93 6.33 21.02 -7.80
N THR A 94 5.48 22.05 -7.63
CA THR A 94 4.17 22.15 -8.31
C THR A 94 4.24 21.93 -9.83
N HIS A 95 5.28 22.44 -10.50
CA HIS A 95 5.41 22.31 -11.95
C HIS A 95 5.69 20.86 -12.40
N LEU A 96 6.46 20.10 -11.61
CA LEU A 96 6.73 18.68 -11.87
C LEU A 96 5.54 17.81 -11.48
N ALA A 97 4.89 18.13 -10.35
CA ALA A 97 3.66 17.44 -9.95
C ALA A 97 2.60 17.54 -11.06
N MET A 98 2.33 18.73 -11.60
CA MET A 98 1.36 18.90 -12.69
C MET A 98 1.72 18.10 -13.96
N ARG A 99 3.00 17.99 -14.31
CA ARG A 99 3.43 17.13 -15.43
C ARG A 99 3.26 15.65 -15.10
N TYR A 100 3.58 15.24 -13.88
CA TYR A 100 3.43 13.86 -13.43
C TYR A 100 1.95 13.43 -13.44
N GLU A 101 1.04 14.34 -13.11
CA GLU A 101 -0.41 14.12 -13.16
C GLU A 101 -0.94 13.79 -14.57
N THR A 102 -0.30 14.28 -15.63
CA THR A 102 -0.70 13.93 -17.01
C THR A 102 -0.46 12.46 -17.37
N ILE A 103 0.36 11.75 -16.60
CA ILE A 103 0.65 10.32 -16.80
C ILE A 103 -0.40 9.43 -16.09
N ARG A 104 -1.19 10.00 -15.17
CA ARG A 104 -2.20 9.29 -14.37
C ARG A 104 -3.19 8.43 -15.20
N PRO A 105 -3.69 8.86 -16.38
CA PRO A 105 -4.60 8.05 -17.21
C PRO A 105 -3.97 6.76 -17.77
N TYR A 106 -2.66 6.76 -17.99
CA TYR A 106 -1.91 5.61 -18.51
C TYR A 106 -1.51 4.63 -17.40
N GLY A 107 -1.63 5.03 -16.14
CA GLY A 107 -1.22 4.25 -14.98
C GLY A 107 -1.84 2.86 -14.91
N PHE A 108 -3.13 2.74 -15.26
CA PHE A 108 -3.82 1.45 -15.30
C PHE A 108 -3.22 0.49 -16.34
N ILE A 109 -2.79 1.02 -17.50
CA ILE A 109 -2.18 0.22 -18.57
C ILE A 109 -0.79 -0.27 -18.15
N ILE A 110 -0.02 0.57 -17.45
CA ILE A 110 1.31 0.22 -16.93
C ILE A 110 1.21 -0.90 -15.89
N LEU A 111 0.25 -0.81 -14.97
CA LEU A 111 0.00 -1.89 -14.00
C LEU A 111 -0.32 -3.21 -14.68
N LEU A 112 -1.19 -3.18 -15.69
CA LEU A 112 -1.65 -4.38 -16.39
C LEU A 112 -0.47 -5.09 -17.09
N PHE A 113 0.48 -4.34 -17.62
CA PHE A 113 1.72 -4.87 -18.21
C PHE A 113 2.73 -5.39 -17.18
N LEU A 114 2.77 -4.83 -15.98
CA LEU A 114 3.68 -5.24 -14.91
C LEU A 114 3.23 -6.55 -14.23
N THR A 115 1.91 -6.81 -14.21
CA THR A 115 1.30 -7.96 -13.55
C THR A 115 1.05 -9.18 -14.45
N ILE A 116 1.25 -9.03 -15.76
CA ILE A 116 1.19 -10.12 -16.77
C ILE A 116 2.59 -10.68 -16.95
#